data_AF-A0A523HNI1-F1
#
_entry.id   AF-A0A523HNI1-F1
#
_cell.length_a   1.000
_cell.length_b   1.000
_cell.length_c   1.000
_cell.angle_alpha   90.00
_cell.angle_beta   90.00
_cell.angle_gamma   90.00
#
_symmetry.space_group_name_H-M   'P 1'
#
loop_
_entity.id
_entity.type
_entity.pdbx_description
1 polymer ?
#
loop_
_entity_poly.entity_id
_entity_poly.type
_entity_poly.pdbx_seq_one_letter_code
_entity_poly.pdbx_strand_id
1 'polypeptide(L)'
;MENIGNILKKSRKAQGKTLEEINEQTKISLEQLNLLEKNDYSFLPETYVKSFIKNYANTLGLDGDELVDFYAQKQEEKKRHSLEYEEEVKIETGVSSSKQKAIEWALGLGTVVLLISLILVYFQFKSQTNAPPAEPLQNFLKKENALAELGMQEVSFSTEWSWRTIS
;
A
#
# COMPACT_ATOMS: atom_id res chain seq x y z
N MET A 1 -22.97 -10.13 -33.39
CA MET A 1 -22.43 -11.32 -32.70
C MET A 1 -23.44 -11.78 -31.68
N GLU A 2 -23.79 -13.07 -31.72
CA GLU A 2 -24.63 -13.67 -30.70
C GLU A 2 -23.81 -13.84 -29.42
N ASN A 3 -24.41 -13.51 -28.28
CA ASN A 3 -23.81 -13.65 -26.96
C ASN A 3 -24.84 -14.29 -26.02
N ILE A 4 -24.38 -14.77 -24.87
CA ILE A 4 -25.23 -15.54 -23.95
C ILE A 4 -26.41 -14.72 -23.45
N GLY A 5 -26.20 -13.44 -23.15
CA GLY A 5 -27.28 -12.55 -22.72
C GLY A 5 -28.41 -12.47 -23.74
N ASN A 6 -28.06 -12.36 -25.04
CA ASN A 6 -29.02 -12.35 -26.12
C ASN A 6 -29.74 -13.69 -26.29
N ILE A 7 -29.03 -14.83 -26.15
CA ILE A 7 -29.64 -16.17 -26.23
C ILE A 7 -30.71 -16.33 -25.12
N LEU A 8 -30.34 -16.04 -23.88
CA LEU A 8 -31.23 -16.13 -22.72
C LEU A 8 -32.44 -15.20 -22.89
N LYS A 9 -32.19 -13.93 -23.26
CA LYS A 9 -33.25 -12.93 -23.45
C LYS A 9 -34.22 -13.30 -24.57
N LYS A 10 -33.71 -13.76 -25.72
CA LYS A 10 -34.55 -14.19 -26.85
C LYS A 10 -35.39 -15.39 -26.45
N SER A 11 -34.80 -16.40 -25.83
CA SER A 11 -35.51 -17.61 -25.41
C SER A 11 -36.60 -17.29 -24.39
N ARG A 12 -36.29 -16.49 -23.36
CA ARG A 12 -37.28 -16.03 -22.38
C ARG A 12 -38.44 -15.30 -23.05
N LYS A 13 -38.13 -14.33 -23.91
CA LYS A 13 -39.17 -13.54 -24.63
C LYS A 13 -39.99 -14.39 -25.58
N ALA A 14 -39.40 -15.37 -26.25
CA ALA A 14 -40.11 -16.30 -27.12
C ALA A 14 -41.12 -17.17 -26.35
N GLN A 15 -40.82 -17.47 -25.08
CA GLN A 15 -41.72 -18.17 -24.17
C GLN A 15 -42.72 -17.23 -23.45
N GLY A 16 -42.66 -15.92 -23.69
CA GLY A 16 -43.52 -14.94 -23.01
C GLY A 16 -43.24 -14.73 -21.52
N LYS A 17 -42.13 -15.29 -20.99
CA LYS A 17 -41.81 -15.21 -19.56
C LYS A 17 -41.28 -13.84 -19.14
N THR A 18 -41.66 -13.34 -17.98
CA THR A 18 -41.11 -12.12 -17.37
C THR A 18 -39.81 -12.41 -16.61
N LEU A 19 -39.08 -11.37 -16.19
CA LEU A 19 -37.89 -11.57 -15.36
C LEU A 19 -38.27 -12.01 -13.94
N GLU A 20 -39.44 -11.59 -13.47
CA GLU A 20 -40.05 -11.97 -12.19
C GLU A 20 -40.31 -13.47 -12.13
N GLU A 21 -40.88 -14.05 -13.19
CA GLU A 21 -41.10 -15.51 -13.26
C GLU A 21 -39.78 -16.30 -13.23
N ILE A 22 -38.74 -15.79 -13.89
CA ILE A 22 -37.41 -16.41 -13.84
C ILE A 22 -36.79 -16.26 -12.45
N ASN A 23 -36.94 -15.10 -11.81
CA ASN A 23 -36.48 -14.86 -10.44
C ASN A 23 -37.15 -15.84 -9.47
N GLU A 24 -38.46 -16.07 -9.61
CA GLU A 24 -39.19 -17.00 -8.75
C GLU A 24 -38.69 -18.44 -8.87
N GLN A 25 -38.33 -18.87 -10.09
CA GLN A 25 -37.83 -20.23 -10.37
C GLN A 25 -36.35 -20.40 -9.97
N THR A 26 -35.50 -19.44 -10.30
CA THR A 26 -34.04 -19.55 -10.14
C THR A 26 -33.52 -18.98 -8.83
N LYS A 27 -34.29 -18.12 -8.18
CA LYS A 27 -33.90 -17.27 -7.03
C LYS A 27 -32.75 -16.29 -7.31
N ILE A 28 -32.40 -16.07 -8.58
CA ILE A 28 -31.44 -15.05 -9.01
C ILE A 28 -32.15 -13.71 -9.04
N SER A 29 -31.60 -12.66 -8.43
CA SER A 29 -32.28 -11.36 -8.33
C SER A 29 -32.56 -10.75 -9.71
N LEU A 30 -33.63 -9.94 -9.83
CA LEU A 30 -34.01 -9.27 -11.07
C LEU A 30 -32.86 -8.46 -11.68
N GLU A 31 -32.08 -7.78 -10.83
CA GLU A 31 -30.92 -7.01 -11.24
C GLU A 31 -29.86 -7.90 -11.90
N GLN A 32 -29.54 -9.05 -11.30
CA GLN A 32 -28.56 -9.97 -11.82
C GLN A 32 -29.04 -10.63 -13.12
N LEU A 33 -30.31 -10.99 -13.23
CA LEU A 33 -30.90 -11.50 -14.47
C LEU A 33 -30.82 -10.46 -15.60
N ASN A 34 -31.05 -9.18 -15.29
CA ASN A 34 -30.92 -8.09 -16.25
C ASN A 34 -29.45 -7.90 -16.70
N LEU A 35 -28.48 -8.01 -15.77
CA LEU A 35 -27.05 -7.93 -16.11
C LEU A 35 -26.63 -9.12 -16.99
N LEU A 36 -27.10 -10.34 -16.67
CA LEU A 36 -26.88 -11.52 -17.52
C LEU A 36 -27.43 -11.31 -18.94
N GLU A 37 -28.66 -10.81 -19.09
CA GLU A 37 -29.26 -10.48 -20.40
C GLU A 37 -28.51 -9.36 -21.15
N LYS A 38 -27.84 -8.47 -20.42
CA LYS A 38 -26.96 -7.43 -20.98
C LYS A 38 -25.54 -7.93 -21.25
N ASN A 39 -25.25 -9.19 -20.94
CA ASN A 39 -23.93 -9.79 -21.07
C ASN A 39 -22.85 -9.06 -20.23
N ASP A 40 -23.27 -8.51 -19.09
CA ASP A 40 -22.41 -7.90 -18.08
C ASP A 40 -22.24 -8.88 -16.91
N TYR A 41 -21.00 -9.21 -16.60
CA TYR A 41 -20.62 -10.18 -15.56
C TYR A 41 -19.72 -9.56 -14.49
N SER A 42 -19.48 -8.25 -14.56
CA SER A 42 -18.51 -7.55 -13.72
C SER A 42 -18.80 -7.62 -12.22
N PHE A 43 -20.06 -7.88 -11.87
CA PHE A 43 -20.57 -7.91 -10.50
C PHE A 43 -20.37 -9.26 -9.78
N LEU A 44 -19.87 -10.30 -10.45
CA LEU A 44 -19.72 -11.64 -9.88
C LEU A 44 -18.33 -12.26 -10.12
N PRO A 45 -17.85 -13.11 -9.19
CA PRO A 45 -16.81 -14.07 -9.50
C PRO A 45 -17.25 -15.05 -10.60
N GLU A 46 -16.31 -15.49 -11.45
CA GLU A 46 -16.58 -16.32 -12.65
C GLU A 46 -17.39 -17.59 -12.35
N THR A 47 -17.15 -18.23 -11.20
CA THR A 47 -17.87 -19.44 -10.76
C THR A 47 -19.37 -19.22 -10.62
N TYR A 48 -19.78 -18.05 -10.09
CA TYR A 48 -21.20 -17.73 -9.92
C TYR A 48 -21.89 -17.43 -11.25
N VAL A 49 -21.16 -16.80 -12.18
CA VAL A 49 -21.66 -16.51 -13.53
C VAL A 49 -22.06 -17.81 -14.24
N LYS A 50 -21.19 -18.84 -14.19
CA LYS A 50 -21.48 -20.16 -14.78
C LYS A 50 -22.72 -20.79 -14.17
N SER A 51 -22.83 -20.80 -12.85
CA SER A 51 -24.01 -21.33 -12.16
C SER A 51 -25.30 -20.60 -12.54
N PHE A 52 -25.25 -19.28 -12.68
CA PHE A 52 -26.42 -18.48 -13.05
C PHE A 52 -26.82 -18.67 -14.51
N ILE A 53 -25.85 -18.76 -15.43
CA ILE A 53 -26.10 -19.11 -16.83
C ILE A 53 -26.78 -20.47 -16.90
N LYS A 54 -26.23 -21.50 -16.23
CA LYS A 54 -26.79 -22.85 -16.21
C LYS A 54 -28.21 -22.86 -15.67
N ASN A 55 -28.46 -22.23 -14.51
CA ASN A 55 -29.77 -22.25 -13.89
C ASN A 55 -30.83 -21.51 -14.74
N TYR A 56 -30.47 -20.36 -15.31
CA TYR A 56 -31.37 -19.61 -16.18
C TYR A 56 -31.65 -20.38 -17.49
N ALA A 57 -30.62 -20.92 -18.14
CA ALA A 57 -30.76 -21.74 -19.33
C ALA A 57 -31.69 -22.96 -19.10
N ASN A 58 -31.44 -23.72 -18.02
CA ASN A 58 -32.25 -24.90 -17.67
C ASN A 58 -33.71 -24.52 -17.40
N THR A 59 -33.97 -23.38 -16.75
CA THR A 59 -35.33 -22.85 -16.49
C THR A 59 -36.08 -22.51 -17.79
N LEU A 60 -35.34 -22.20 -18.85
CA LEU A 60 -35.86 -21.96 -20.19
C LEU A 60 -35.88 -23.24 -21.05
N GLY A 61 -35.50 -24.40 -20.52
CA GLY A 61 -35.40 -25.65 -21.27
C GLY A 61 -34.28 -25.68 -22.31
N LEU A 62 -33.28 -24.79 -22.18
CA LEU A 62 -32.05 -24.83 -22.95
C LEU A 62 -31.05 -25.79 -22.30
N ASP A 63 -30.03 -26.23 -23.06
CA ASP A 63 -28.90 -26.95 -22.49
C ASP A 63 -27.98 -25.97 -21.73
N GLY A 64 -28.09 -25.97 -20.41
CA GLY A 64 -27.28 -25.09 -19.57
C GLY A 64 -25.81 -25.46 -19.54
N ASP A 65 -25.43 -26.70 -19.81
CA ASP A 65 -24.03 -27.12 -19.86
C ASP A 65 -23.38 -26.60 -21.16
N GLU A 66 -24.08 -26.71 -22.29
CA GLU A 66 -23.63 -26.13 -23.57
C GLU A 66 -23.40 -24.61 -23.47
N LEU A 67 -24.32 -23.88 -22.81
CA LEU A 67 -24.20 -22.44 -22.65
C LEU A 67 -23.04 -22.03 -21.71
N VAL A 68 -22.72 -22.87 -20.71
CA VAL A 68 -21.56 -22.65 -19.83
C VAL A 68 -20.25 -22.92 -20.57
N ASP A 69 -20.21 -23.95 -21.41
CA ASP A 69 -19.03 -24.24 -22.23
C ASP A 69 -18.77 -23.13 -23.25
N PHE A 70 -19.83 -22.64 -23.90
CA PHE A 70 -19.75 -21.48 -24.78
C PHE A 70 -19.24 -20.23 -24.05
N TYR A 71 -19.70 -19.99 -22.81
CA TYR A 71 -19.17 -18.92 -21.96
C TYR A 71 -17.67 -19.09 -21.70
N ALA A 72 -17.24 -20.28 -21.27
CA ALA A 72 -15.86 -20.56 -20.95
C ALA A 72 -14.94 -20.34 -22.16
N GLN A 73 -15.33 -20.84 -23.33
CA GLN A 73 -14.59 -20.66 -24.57
C GLN A 73 -14.41 -19.18 -24.91
N LYS A 74 -15.46 -18.37 -24.79
CA LYS A 74 -15.38 -16.91 -25.03
C LYS A 74 -14.46 -16.19 -24.05
N GLN A 75 -14.43 -16.62 -22.79
CA GLN A 75 -13.54 -16.04 -21.80
C GLN A 75 -12.07 -16.43 -22.05
N GLU A 76 -11.83 -17.65 -22.50
CA GLU A 76 -10.49 -18.10 -22.91
C GLU A 76 -9.99 -17.40 -24.17
N GLU A 77 -10.84 -17.23 -25.19
CA GLU A 77 -10.53 -16.41 -26.37
C GLU A 77 -10.13 -14.99 -25.97
N LYS A 78 -10.90 -14.35 -25.07
CA LYS A 78 -10.59 -13.01 -24.57
C LYS A 78 -9.26 -12.95 -23.83
N LYS A 79 -8.96 -13.95 -22.99
CA LYS A 79 -7.68 -14.07 -22.27
C LYS A 79 -6.50 -14.29 -23.23
N ARG A 80 -6.64 -15.20 -24.20
CA ARG A 80 -5.61 -15.46 -25.22
C ARG A 80 -5.29 -14.20 -26.03
N HIS A 81 -6.32 -13.51 -26.51
CA HIS A 81 -6.15 -12.29 -27.31
C HIS A 81 -5.48 -11.15 -26.52
N SER A 82 -5.69 -11.07 -25.20
CA SER A 82 -4.97 -10.11 -24.35
C SER A 82 -3.50 -10.47 -24.16
N LEU A 83 -3.15 -11.76 -24.11
CA LEU A 83 -1.77 -12.22 -23.95
C LEU A 83 -0.96 -12.07 -25.25
N GLU A 84 -1.59 -12.32 -26.40
CA GLU A 84 -0.99 -12.16 -27.72
C GLU A 84 -0.63 -10.69 -28.01
N TYR A 85 -1.50 -9.75 -27.62
CA TYR A 85 -1.20 -8.31 -27.70
C TYR A 85 -0.04 -7.88 -26.78
N GLU A 86 0.12 -8.53 -25.62
CA GLU A 86 1.19 -8.18 -24.69
C GLU A 86 2.54 -8.77 -25.13
N GLU A 87 2.53 -9.83 -25.95
CA GLU A 87 3.73 -10.41 -26.57
C GLU A 87 4.23 -9.57 -27.76
N GLU A 88 3.35 -9.11 -28.66
CA GLU A 88 3.73 -8.24 -29.79
C GLU A 88 4.17 -6.83 -29.35
N VAL A 89 3.47 -6.21 -28.38
CA VAL A 89 3.82 -4.85 -27.89
C VAL A 89 5.18 -4.82 -27.20
N LYS A 90 5.62 -5.95 -26.63
CA LYS A 90 6.91 -6.07 -25.94
C LYS A 90 8.10 -6.11 -26.90
N ILE A 91 7.90 -6.47 -28.17
CA ILE A 91 8.99 -6.50 -29.17
C ILE A 91 9.25 -5.11 -29.74
N GLU A 92 8.24 -4.25 -29.89
CA GLU A 92 8.41 -2.91 -30.44
C GLU A 92 8.52 -1.78 -29.40
N THR A 93 7.98 -1.97 -28.19
CA THR A 93 8.12 -0.97 -27.12
C THR A 93 8.79 -1.58 -25.90
N GLY A 94 10.09 -1.30 -25.75
CA GLY A 94 10.90 -1.65 -24.58
C GLY A 94 10.47 -0.95 -23.28
N VAL A 95 9.17 -0.83 -23.00
CA VAL A 95 8.64 -0.29 -21.75
C VAL A 95 7.82 -1.37 -21.05
N SER A 96 8.55 -2.16 -20.27
CA SER A 96 7.97 -3.03 -19.25
C SER A 96 7.18 -2.18 -18.26
N SER A 97 5.85 -2.31 -18.29
CA SER A 97 4.87 -1.74 -17.34
C SER A 97 5.09 -2.18 -15.88
N SER A 98 6.01 -3.12 -15.63
CA SER A 98 6.51 -3.47 -14.29
C SER A 98 7.43 -2.41 -13.67
N LYS A 99 8.06 -1.53 -14.46
CA LYS A 99 9.00 -0.50 -13.95
C LYS A 99 8.30 0.73 -13.36
N GLN A 100 7.02 1.00 -13.67
CA GLN A 100 6.31 2.16 -13.13
C GLN A 100 6.07 2.06 -11.62
N LYS A 101 5.67 0.88 -11.11
CA LYS A 101 5.51 0.67 -9.66
C LYS A 101 6.85 0.65 -8.91
N ALA A 102 7.93 0.21 -9.55
CA ALA A 102 9.26 0.21 -8.95
C ALA A 102 9.84 1.63 -8.81
N ILE A 103 9.57 2.53 -9.77
CA ILE A 103 9.98 3.93 -9.70
C ILE A 103 9.23 4.69 -8.59
N GLU A 104 7.94 4.40 -8.38
CA GLU A 104 7.16 4.97 -7.27
C GLU A 104 7.73 4.53 -5.90
N TRP A 105 8.12 3.26 -5.75
CA TRP A 105 8.70 2.75 -4.49
C TRP A 105 10.12 3.30 -4.24
N ALA A 106 10.91 3.50 -5.30
CA ALA A 106 12.25 4.09 -5.21
C ALA A 106 12.20 5.58 -4.79
N LEU A 107 11.22 6.34 -5.31
CA LEU A 107 10.99 7.74 -4.90
C LEU A 107 10.50 7.83 -3.45
N GLY A 108 9.66 6.89 -3.01
CA GLY A 108 9.20 6.80 -1.61
C GLY A 108 10.34 6.51 -0.63
N LEU A 109 11.22 5.54 -0.94
CA LEU A 109 12.30 5.19 -0.03
C LEU A 109 13.36 6.31 0.08
N GLY A 110 13.69 6.95 -1.05
CA GLY A 110 14.67 8.04 -1.09
C GLY A 110 14.23 9.26 -0.28
N THR A 111 12.94 9.63 -0.36
CA THR A 111 12.38 10.77 0.41
C THR A 111 12.39 10.49 1.91
N VAL A 112 12.03 9.27 2.34
CA VAL A 112 12.08 8.88 3.76
C VAL A 112 13.51 8.93 4.31
N VAL A 113 14.48 8.38 3.57
CA VAL A 113 15.90 8.42 3.97
C VAL A 113 16.41 9.86 4.05
N LEU A 114 16.02 10.72 3.10
CA LEU A 114 16.39 12.14 3.10
C LEU A 114 15.80 12.87 4.33
N LEU A 115 14.52 12.65 4.65
CA LEU A 115 13.89 13.24 5.83
C LEU A 115 14.54 12.79 7.14
N ILE A 116 14.85 11.49 7.26
CA ILE A 116 15.57 10.96 8.42
C ILE A 116 16.96 11.60 8.53
N SER A 117 17.68 11.72 7.41
CA SER A 117 18.99 12.38 7.36
C SER A 117 18.91 13.84 7.81
N LEU A 118 17.91 14.61 7.35
CA LEU A 118 17.72 16.00 7.76
C LEU A 118 17.40 16.13 9.25
N ILE A 119 16.58 15.23 9.80
CA ILE A 119 16.27 15.17 11.23
C ILE A 119 17.55 14.93 12.04
N LEU A 120 18.39 13.97 11.64
CA LEU A 120 19.65 13.70 12.32
C LEU A 120 20.62 14.89 12.25
N VAL A 121 20.73 15.56 11.09
CA VAL A 121 21.54 16.78 10.95
C VAL A 121 21.02 17.91 11.84
N TYR A 122 19.71 18.09 11.92
CA TYR A 122 19.10 19.07 12.82
C TYR A 122 19.44 18.79 14.28
N PHE A 123 19.38 17.52 14.71
CA PHE A 123 19.78 17.12 16.06
C PHE A 123 21.27 17.36 16.33
N GLN A 124 22.16 17.04 15.38
CA GLN A 124 23.59 17.32 15.48
C GLN A 124 23.88 18.82 15.65
N PHE A 125 23.15 19.67 14.93
CA PHE A 125 23.30 21.12 15.03
C PHE A 125 22.74 21.67 16.36
N LYS A 126 21.58 21.18 16.80
CA LYS A 126 21.00 21.51 18.11
C LYS A 126 21.89 21.06 19.27
N SER A 127 22.58 19.93 19.15
CA SER A 127 23.51 19.48 20.17
C SER A 127 24.74 20.37 20.31
N GLN A 128 25.18 21.05 19.24
CA GLN A 128 26.31 22.00 19.31
C GLN A 128 25.93 23.36 19.90
N THR A 129 24.66 23.78 19.81
CA THR A 129 24.20 25.06 20.41
C THR A 129 23.91 24.97 21.90
N ASN A 130 23.92 23.77 22.48
CA ASN A 130 23.92 23.61 23.93
C ASN A 130 25.35 23.75 24.45
N ALA A 131 25.97 24.92 24.26
CA ALA A 131 27.10 25.27 25.10
C ALA A 131 26.60 25.21 26.55
N PRO A 132 27.26 24.48 27.47
CA PRO A 132 26.87 24.51 28.87
C PRO A 132 26.79 25.98 29.28
N PRO A 133 25.66 26.44 29.84
CA PRO A 133 25.51 27.84 30.20
C PRO A 133 26.71 28.20 31.07
N ALA A 134 27.45 29.23 30.66
CA ALA A 134 28.62 29.68 31.40
C ALA A 134 28.24 29.76 32.88
N GLU A 135 28.89 28.96 33.72
CA GLU A 135 28.51 28.88 35.13
C GLU A 135 28.51 30.31 35.69
N PRO A 136 27.42 30.77 36.31
CA PRO A 136 27.33 32.15 36.76
C PRO A 136 28.50 32.43 37.70
N LEU A 137 29.18 33.57 37.53
CA LEU A 137 30.32 34.01 38.35
C LEU A 137 30.03 33.92 39.87
N GLN A 138 28.76 33.98 40.25
CA GLN A 138 28.31 33.76 41.63
C GLN A 138 28.67 32.38 42.18
N ASN A 139 28.70 31.33 41.37
CA ASN A 139 29.11 29.99 41.80
C ASN A 139 30.62 29.91 42.05
N PHE A 140 31.44 30.61 41.25
CA PHE A 140 32.87 30.74 41.48
C PHE A 140 33.15 31.54 42.77
N LEU A 141 32.49 32.68 42.96
CA LEU A 141 32.61 33.50 44.18
C LEU A 141 32.13 32.75 45.42
N LYS A 142 31.03 31.99 45.31
CA LYS A 142 30.52 31.17 46.42
C LYS A 142 31.47 30.04 46.78
N LYS A 143 32.13 29.44 45.78
CA LYS A 143 33.15 28.40 45.98
C LYS A 143 34.41 28.99 46.63
N GLU A 144 34.89 30.14 46.18
CA GLU A 144 36.04 30.83 46.80
C GLU A 144 35.74 31.26 48.24
N ASN A 145 34.54 31.82 48.51
CA ASN A 145 34.12 32.19 49.86
C ASN A 145 33.98 30.97 50.78
N ALA A 146 33.44 29.85 50.27
CA ALA A 146 33.36 28.60 51.02
C ALA A 146 34.76 28.02 51.32
N LEU A 147 35.73 28.20 50.42
CA LEU A 147 37.13 27.82 50.63
C LEU A 147 37.83 28.76 51.62
N ALA A 148 37.48 30.06 51.65
CA ALA A 148 37.95 31.01 52.64
C ALA A 148 37.37 30.73 54.04
N GLU A 149 36.10 30.32 54.13
CA GLU A 149 35.46 29.89 55.38
C GLU A 149 36.05 28.57 55.91
N LEU A 150 36.40 27.63 55.02
CA LEU A 150 37.10 26.39 55.38
C LEU A 150 38.61 26.59 55.64
N GLY A 151 39.18 27.71 55.18
CA GLY A 151 40.59 28.06 55.27
C GLY A 151 40.95 29.06 56.38
N MET A 152 39.98 29.55 57.16
CA MET A 152 40.24 30.36 58.36
C MET A 152 40.46 29.51 59.61
N GLN A 153 41.29 28.47 59.46
CA GLN A 153 42.13 27.97 60.55
C GLN A 153 43.58 28.12 60.09
N GLU A 154 44.26 29.05 60.75
CA GLU A 154 45.67 29.37 60.56
C GLU A 154 46.53 28.13 60.41
N VAL A 155 47.35 28.11 59.36
CA VAL A 155 48.68 27.50 59.48
C VAL A 155 49.67 28.63 59.29
N SER A 156 50.13 29.16 60.41
CA SER A 156 51.37 29.91 60.50
C SER A 156 52.48 29.08 59.87
N PHE A 157 52.83 29.37 58.62
CA PHE A 157 54.06 28.83 58.06
C PHE A 157 55.21 29.60 58.69
N SER A 158 55.76 28.97 59.73
CA SER A 158 57.09 29.26 60.25
C SER A 158 58.08 29.38 59.09
N THR A 159 58.90 30.40 59.19
CA THR A 159 60.03 30.70 58.34
C THR A 159 61.08 29.58 58.46
N GLU A 160 61.07 28.58 57.59
CA GLU A 160 62.28 27.78 57.33
C GLU A 160 62.45 27.55 55.82
N TRP A 161 63.34 28.35 55.25
CA TRP A 161 63.92 28.19 53.93
C TRP A 161 64.81 26.93 53.90
N SER A 162 64.53 25.98 53.01
CA SER A 162 65.45 24.88 52.69
C SER A 162 65.66 24.77 51.18
N TRP A 163 66.52 25.63 50.64
CA TRP A 163 67.14 25.38 49.33
C TRP A 163 68.16 24.27 49.51
N ARG A 164 67.82 23.04 49.11
CA ARG A 164 68.85 22.03 48.86
C ARG A 164 69.31 22.16 47.42
N THR A 165 70.54 22.62 47.31
CA THR A 165 71.39 22.72 46.13
C THR A 165 71.53 21.37 45.43
N ILE A 166 71.35 21.36 44.12
CA ILE A 166 71.89 20.32 43.23
C ILE A 166 73.26 20.84 42.77
N SER A 167 74.32 20.37 43.42
CA SER A 167 75.69 20.08 42.96
C SER A 167 76.65 20.02 44.14
#